data_AF-A0AAQ1ZYS1-F1
#
_entry.id   AF-A0AAQ1ZYS1-F1
#
_cell.length_a   1.000
_cell.length_b   1.000
_cell.length_c   1.000
_cell.angle_alpha   90.00
_cell.angle_beta   90.00
_cell.angle_gamma   90.00
#
_symmetry.space_group_name_H-M   'P 1'
#
loop_
_entity.id
_entity.type
_entity.pdbx_description
1 polymer ?
#
loop_
_entity_poly.entity_id
_entity_poly.type
_entity_poly.pdbx_seq_one_letter_code
_entity_poly.pdbx_strand_id
1 'polypeptide(L)'
;MNLTEIKHMITNLVNYKDSDITHTLANRFTLSYSEQLNSFQICDIENDIIYRYEELETAALALFNMIHNLPKTINRHINSFEQV
;
A
#
# COMPACT_ATOMS: atom_id res chain seq x y z
N MET A 1 8.63 5.48 6.71
CA MET A 1 8.58 4.04 6.95
C MET A 1 9.80 3.39 6.30
N ASN A 2 10.55 2.58 7.03
CA ASN A 2 11.71 1.87 6.53
C ASN A 2 11.34 0.45 6.03
N LEU A 3 12.27 -0.22 5.35
CA LEU A 3 12.01 -1.55 4.78
C LEU A 3 11.71 -2.62 5.85
N THR A 4 12.32 -2.53 7.03
CA THR A 4 12.08 -3.48 8.13
C THR A 4 10.64 -3.38 8.64
N GLU A 5 10.14 -2.16 8.85
CA GLU A 5 8.75 -1.91 9.23
C GLU A 5 7.77 -2.46 8.19
N ILE A 6 8.07 -2.23 6.89
CA ILE A 6 7.26 -2.75 5.78
C ILE A 6 7.23 -4.28 5.78
N LYS A 7 8.39 -4.93 5.97
CA LYS A 7 8.46 -6.38 6.04
C LYS A 7 7.60 -6.93 7.17
N HIS A 8 7.70 -6.34 8.37
CA HIS A 8 6.84 -6.73 9.49
C HIS A 8 5.35 -6.58 9.18
N MET A 9 4.94 -5.49 8.52
CA MET A 9 3.55 -5.31 8.10
C MET A 9 3.10 -6.41 7.13
N ILE A 10 3.89 -6.71 6.10
CA ILE A 10 3.55 -7.73 5.09
C ILE A 10 3.57 -9.13 5.69
N THR A 11 4.53 -9.46 6.57
CA THR A 11 4.53 -10.73 7.31
C THR A 11 3.24 -10.91 8.10
N ASN A 12 2.76 -9.84 8.73
CA ASN A 12 1.52 -9.90 9.51
C ASN A 12 0.31 -10.22 8.62
N LEU A 13 0.28 -9.80 7.35
CA LEU A 13 -0.85 -10.08 6.44
C LEU A 13 -1.12 -11.58 6.28
N VAL A 14 -0.08 -12.42 6.26
CA VAL A 14 -0.22 -13.89 6.15
C VAL A 14 -1.00 -14.47 7.33
N ASN A 15 -0.92 -13.84 8.50
CA ASN A 15 -1.64 -14.28 9.70
C ASN A 15 -3.14 -13.94 9.65
N TYR A 16 -3.57 -13.08 8.73
CA TYR A 16 -4.93 -12.61 8.60
C TYR A 16 -5.59 -13.13 7.32
N LYS A 17 -5.50 -14.46 7.12
CA LYS A 17 -6.13 -15.19 6.01
C LYS A 17 -7.59 -14.76 5.83
N ASP A 18 -7.95 -14.43 4.59
CA ASP A 18 -9.30 -14.02 4.17
C ASP A 18 -9.94 -12.90 5.01
N SER A 19 -9.13 -12.07 5.67
CA SER A 19 -9.59 -10.89 6.37
C SER A 19 -9.24 -9.64 5.57
N ASP A 20 -10.22 -8.78 5.32
CA ASP A 20 -10.04 -7.47 4.69
C ASP A 20 -9.34 -6.49 5.66
N ILE A 21 -8.07 -6.76 5.96
CA ILE A 21 -7.25 -5.80 6.69
C ILE A 21 -6.85 -4.70 5.74
N THR A 22 -7.65 -3.66 5.73
CA THR A 22 -7.37 -2.46 4.96
C THR A 22 -6.40 -1.59 5.76
N HIS A 23 -5.12 -1.93 5.72
CA HIS A 23 -4.08 -1.00 6.18
C HIS A 23 -3.82 0.02 5.07
N THR A 24 -4.44 1.19 5.20
CA THR A 24 -4.23 2.29 4.25
C THR A 24 -2.90 2.97 4.58
N LEU A 25 -1.99 2.98 3.62
CA LEU A 25 -0.69 3.61 3.74
C LEU A 25 -0.60 4.83 2.82
N ALA A 26 -0.15 5.95 3.37
CA ALA A 26 -0.06 7.24 2.68
C ALA A 26 -1.38 7.65 1.99
N ASN A 27 -2.54 7.21 2.50
CA ASN A 27 -3.87 7.40 1.91
C ASN A 27 -4.00 6.91 0.45
N ARG A 28 -3.11 5.99 0.02
CA ARG A 28 -3.03 5.55 -1.37
C ARG A 28 -2.94 4.04 -1.53
N PHE A 29 -2.24 3.35 -0.65
CA PHE A 29 -2.04 1.90 -0.80
C PHE A 29 -2.83 1.11 0.21
N THR A 30 -3.51 0.05 -0.24
CA THR A 30 -4.03 -1.01 0.64
C THR A 30 -3.24 -2.29 0.41
N LEU A 31 -3.06 -3.07 1.48
CA LEU A 31 -2.27 -4.30 1.46
C LEU A 31 -3.13 -5.47 1.90
N SER A 32 -3.08 -6.58 1.17
CA SER A 32 -3.77 -7.81 1.54
C SER A 32 -2.95 -9.05 1.15
N TYR A 33 -3.35 -10.21 1.66
CA TYR A 33 -2.83 -11.50 1.25
C TYR A 33 -4.01 -12.40 0.88
N SER A 34 -3.94 -13.06 -0.27
CA SER A 34 -4.94 -14.02 -0.73
C SER A 34 -4.35 -15.43 -0.66
N GLU A 35 -4.92 -16.29 0.19
CA GLU A 35 -4.52 -17.70 0.27
C GLU A 35 -4.90 -18.46 -1.01
N GLN A 36 -6.09 -18.18 -1.57
CA GLN A 36 -6.56 -18.80 -2.82
C GLN A 36 -5.58 -18.56 -3.97
N LEU A 37 -5.03 -17.36 -4.08
CA LEU A 37 -4.08 -16.98 -5.12
C LEU A 37 -2.62 -17.20 -4.69
N ASN A 38 -2.39 -17.56 -3.44
CA ASN A 38 -1.08 -17.61 -2.79
C ASN A 38 -0.21 -16.37 -3.10
N SER A 39 -0.79 -15.18 -2.94
CA SER A 39 -0.15 -13.92 -3.35
C SER A 39 -0.43 -12.77 -2.39
N PHE A 40 0.59 -11.94 -2.17
CA PHE A 40 0.46 -10.61 -1.60
C PHE A 40 -0.09 -9.65 -2.65
N GLN A 41 -1.00 -8.77 -2.23
CA GLN A 41 -1.61 -7.79 -3.09
C GLN A 41 -1.37 -6.38 -2.54
N ILE A 42 -0.96 -5.48 -3.43
CA ILE A 42 -0.84 -4.05 -3.17
C ILE A 42 -1.82 -3.36 -4.10
N CYS A 43 -2.87 -2.77 -3.55
CA CYS A 43 -3.80 -1.95 -4.34
C CYS A 43 -3.36 -0.49 -4.25
N ASP A 44 -3.13 0.13 -5.41
CA ASP A 44 -2.96 1.56 -5.56
C ASP A 44 -4.32 2.20 -5.84
N ILE A 45 -4.92 2.79 -4.81
CA ILE A 45 -6.25 3.41 -4.86
C ILE A 45 -6.29 4.55 -5.89
N GLU A 46 -5.21 5.33 -6.01
CA GLU A 46 -5.18 6.51 -6.90
C GLU A 46 -5.24 6.10 -8.37
N ASN A 47 -4.59 5.00 -8.73
CA ASN A 47 -4.51 4.52 -10.10
C ASN A 47 -5.47 3.37 -10.42
N ASP A 48 -6.21 2.87 -9.42
CA ASP A 48 -7.07 1.68 -9.52
C ASP A 48 -6.33 0.43 -10.05
N ILE A 49 -5.10 0.20 -9.56
CA ILE A 49 -4.24 -0.90 -9.99
C ILE A 49 -3.95 -1.84 -8.81
N ILE A 50 -4.04 -3.15 -9.06
CA ILE A 50 -3.65 -4.20 -8.11
C ILE A 50 -2.38 -4.88 -8.59
N TYR A 51 -1.30 -4.73 -7.83
CA TYR A 51 -0.05 -5.47 -8.02
C TYR A 51 -0.08 -6.76 -7.20
N ARG A 52 0.42 -7.86 -7.77
CA ARG A 52 0.45 -9.17 -7.12
C ARG A 52 1.87 -9.72 -7.07
N TYR A 53 2.23 -10.31 -5.94
CA TYR A 53 3.55 -10.85 -5.67
C TYR A 53 3.43 -12.17 -4.92
N GLU A 54 4.18 -13.19 -5.36
CA GLU A 54 4.22 -14.49 -4.68
C GLU A 54 5.14 -14.46 -3.45
N GLU A 55 6.21 -13.64 -3.52
CA GLU A 55 7.24 -13.55 -2.49
C GLU A 55 7.09 -12.30 -1.62
N LEU A 56 7.26 -12.49 -0.31
CA LEU A 56 7.21 -11.42 0.69
C LEU A 56 8.27 -10.35 0.44
N GLU A 57 9.50 -10.76 0.16
CA GLU A 57 10.65 -9.88 -0.09
C GLU A 57 10.38 -8.95 -1.27
N THR A 58 9.83 -9.51 -2.34
CA THR A 58 9.51 -8.77 -3.57
C THR A 58 8.35 -7.80 -3.32
N ALA A 59 7.30 -8.22 -2.62
CA ALA A 59 6.20 -7.33 -2.21
C ALA A 59 6.69 -6.17 -1.32
N ALA A 60 7.57 -6.46 -0.35
CA ALA A 60 8.12 -5.47 0.56
C ALA A 60 8.99 -4.43 -0.15
N LEU A 61 9.84 -4.88 -1.07
CA LEU A 61 10.69 -3.98 -1.85
C LEU A 61 9.85 -3.12 -2.81
N ALA A 62 8.84 -3.71 -3.45
CA ALA A 62 7.92 -2.98 -4.31
C ALA A 62 7.19 -1.88 -3.54
N LEU A 63 6.61 -2.22 -2.38
CA LEU A 63 5.91 -1.25 -1.54
C LEU A 63 6.84 -0.13 -1.05
N PHE A 64 8.06 -0.47 -0.61
CA PHE A 64 9.06 0.52 -0.22
C PHE A 64 9.32 1.50 -1.36
N ASN A 65 9.61 0.98 -2.56
CA ASN A 65 9.87 1.83 -3.73
C ASN A 65 8.65 2.68 -4.10
N MET A 66 7.43 2.13 -4.04
CA MET A 66 6.20 2.86 -4.33
C MET A 66 6.03 4.05 -3.38
N ILE A 67 6.17 3.84 -2.06
CA ILE A 67 6.03 4.90 -1.05
C ILE A 67 7.09 5.98 -1.21
N HIS A 68 8.36 5.58 -1.39
CA HIS A 68 9.49 6.52 -1.41
C HIS A 68 9.67 7.24 -2.74
N ASN A 69 9.15 6.67 -3.83
CA ASN A 69 9.10 7.30 -5.14
C ASN A 69 7.72 7.89 -5.47
N LEU A 70 6.81 7.96 -4.49
CA LEU A 70 5.61 8.78 -4.67
C LEU A 70 6.08 10.17 -5.11
N PRO A 71 5.54 10.71 -6.23
CA PRO A 71 5.72 12.12 -6.51
C PRO A 71 5.44 12.84 -5.21
N LYS A 72 6.30 13.77 -4.79
CA LYS A 72 5.96 14.70 -3.72
C LYS A 72 4.80 15.52 -4.27
N THR A 73 3.57 14.98 -4.21
CA THR A 73 2.38 15.71 -4.56
C THR A 73 2.37 16.84 -3.57
N ILE A 74 2.71 18.00 -4.10
CA ILE A 74 2.82 19.26 -3.41
C ILE A 74 1.55 19.34 -2.56
N ASN A 75 1.70 19.50 -1.24
CA ASN A 75 0.63 19.96 -0.37
C ASN A 75 0.23 21.36 -0.85
N ARG A 76 -0.47 21.46 -1.99
CA ARG A 76 -1.32 22.59 -2.28
C ARG A 76 -2.57 22.31 -1.49
N HIS A 77 -2.55 22.75 -0.23
CA HIS A 77 -3.74 23.27 0.38
C HIS A 77 -4.34 24.27 -0.60
N ILE A 78 -5.37 23.86 -1.36
CA ILE A 78 -6.26 24.80 -2.01
C ILE A 78 -7.20 25.28 -0.91
N ASN A 79 -6.69 26.15 -0.04
CA ASN A 79 -7.54 27.08 0.68
C ASN A 79 -8.01 28.11 -0.34
N SER A 80 -9.21 27.93 -0.89
CA SER A 80 -10.05 29.03 -1.40
C SER A 80 -11.31 28.45 -2.04
N PHE A 81 -12.32 28.15 -1.23
CA PHE A 81 -13.66 28.51 -1.66
C PHE A 81 -13.87 29.94 -1.16
N GLU A 82 -13.65 30.92 -2.04
CA GLU A 82 -14.30 32.21 -1.87
C GLU A 82 -15.81 31.96 -1.98
N GLN A 83 -16.54 32.21 -0.90
CA GLN A 83 -17.97 32.48 -0.96
C GLN A 83 -18.13 33.99 -0.83
N VAL A 84 -18.56 34.64 -1.92
CA VAL A 84 -19.27 35.92 -1.90
C VAL A 84 -20.56 35.73 -2.68
#